data_AF-A0A2L0F603-F1
#
_entry.id   AF-A0A2L0F603-F1
#
_cell.length_a   1.000
_cell.length_b   1.000
_cell.length_c   1.000
_cell.angle_alpha   90.00
_cell.angle_beta   90.00
_cell.angle_gamma   90.00
#
_symmetry.space_group_name_H-M   'P 1'
#
loop_
_entity.id
_entity.type
_entity.pdbx_description
1 polymer ?
#
loop_
_entity_poly.entity_id
_entity_poly.type
_entity_poly.pdbx_seq_one_letter_code
_entity_poly.pdbx_strand_id
1 'polypeptide(L)'
;MPHSAFLKLPRAARAALPLALSLAPAAWPALASAQVRQPTGEVMPQPVGEAELGLVRGRGFPENAVTLEGLFMYRGEAIDPVDDASVEPGVFSPLCGFTGELVLRGGGCRVAFGWYNATASGMRPPDNQIYELIPANPSEAFNCEDGDFCPLATMMTTQMGQHDWTPRTFSAADIRQDPRYAGGLVGFALIGGPSTLCTQTKFSQAELNTQCTNCTPAQPWVTTLIYTSTKTPDAFYVAFEDLPVAPTSWRGTGGSTNDGDFNDFVYYITGVTCQGGGEVCDTGQPGACAVGRTGCATDGEVACHAVLEPGEQAERCDNIDNDCDGEVDNAEGLCEEGLVCNRGNCVPYCGRGEVVCDAGLVCDEGLCVEAACVGVACDGGEICVGGLCVGGCDGVVCPGNQECQLGRCVDLCASVQCDEGLVCERGICQSDCGCRTCGTGKECAASGHCLDAGCDGVTCPAGQLCRAGGCVDACQGVVCPGNAPCVNGACGEPVFSMSTSAASGGDIGGDIGLGDDEGNIPSPAGSGAGGGGEPSELKPDSSCACRAGATSDGAPARLGLLGLGLLLLAGRRRRARAGASSSSSSS
;
A
#
# COMPACT_ATOMS: atom_id res chain seq x y z
N MET A 1 42.16 -72.94 -41.38
CA MET A 1 41.24 -73.24 -42.50
C MET A 1 39.82 -73.32 -41.94
N PRO A 2 38.75 -72.89 -42.64
CA PRO A 2 38.60 -71.87 -43.70
C PRO A 2 37.68 -70.69 -43.22
N HIS A 3 37.95 -69.43 -43.58
CA HIS A 3 37.38 -68.62 -44.67
C HIS A 3 35.85 -68.36 -44.64
N SER A 4 35.46 -67.10 -44.47
CA SER A 4 34.77 -66.31 -45.52
C SER A 4 34.71 -64.82 -45.19
N ALA A 5 34.92 -63.99 -46.20
CA ALA A 5 35.03 -62.53 -46.17
C ALA A 5 33.67 -61.87 -46.36
N PHE A 6 33.40 -60.69 -45.78
CA PHE A 6 32.38 -59.76 -46.30
C PHE A 6 32.71 -58.28 -46.01
N LEU A 7 32.92 -57.56 -47.13
CA LEU A 7 32.61 -56.17 -47.49
C LEU A 7 32.77 -54.99 -46.50
N LYS A 8 33.57 -54.00 -46.97
CA LYS A 8 33.55 -52.58 -46.62
C LYS A 8 32.42 -51.85 -47.36
N LEU A 9 31.76 -50.89 -46.70
CA LEU A 9 30.97 -49.76 -47.24
C LEU A 9 30.95 -48.63 -46.16
N PRO A 10 30.64 -47.36 -46.51
CA PRO A 10 31.49 -46.21 -46.16
C PRO A 10 30.93 -45.30 -45.04
N ARG A 11 31.81 -44.41 -44.56
CA ARG A 11 31.57 -43.31 -43.61
C ARG A 11 30.30 -42.52 -43.93
N ALA A 12 29.32 -42.56 -43.02
CA ALA A 12 28.25 -41.58 -42.94
C ALA A 12 28.73 -40.38 -42.11
N ALA A 13 28.70 -39.20 -42.74
CA ALA A 13 28.98 -37.92 -42.12
C ALA A 13 27.96 -37.63 -41.01
N ARG A 14 28.43 -37.38 -39.79
CA ARG A 14 27.61 -36.77 -38.74
C ARG A 14 27.57 -35.26 -39.01
N ALA A 15 26.45 -34.80 -39.56
CA ALA A 15 26.10 -33.39 -39.57
C ALA A 15 25.86 -32.94 -38.13
N ALA A 16 26.62 -31.95 -37.68
CA ALA A 16 26.37 -31.23 -36.44
C ALA A 16 25.16 -30.31 -36.66
N LEU A 17 24.06 -30.57 -35.94
CA LEU A 17 22.95 -29.63 -35.79
C LEU A 17 23.33 -28.68 -34.64
N PRO A 18 23.42 -27.36 -34.84
CA PRO A 18 23.49 -26.43 -33.74
C PRO A 18 22.08 -26.29 -33.15
N LEU A 19 21.93 -26.64 -31.88
CA LEU A 19 20.73 -26.31 -31.10
C LEU A 19 20.79 -24.81 -30.82
N ALA A 20 20.15 -24.01 -31.66
CA ALA A 20 19.88 -22.61 -31.34
C ALA A 20 18.76 -22.60 -30.30
N LEU A 21 19.14 -22.50 -29.03
CA LEU A 21 18.21 -22.25 -27.94
C LEU A 21 17.78 -20.79 -28.04
N SER A 22 16.64 -20.55 -28.69
CA SER A 22 15.99 -19.24 -28.72
C SER A 22 15.57 -18.88 -27.30
N LEU A 23 16.33 -17.99 -26.67
CA LEU A 23 15.90 -17.18 -25.52
C LEU A 23 14.73 -16.31 -25.97
N ALA A 24 13.51 -16.82 -25.80
CA ALA A 24 12.33 -15.97 -25.81
C ALA A 24 12.30 -15.25 -24.45
N PRO A 25 12.21 -13.91 -24.40
CA PRO A 25 11.97 -13.22 -23.15
C PRO A 25 10.66 -13.74 -22.55
N ALA A 26 10.71 -14.13 -21.28
CA ALA A 26 9.52 -14.46 -20.51
C ALA A 26 8.70 -13.17 -20.36
N ALA A 27 7.75 -12.97 -21.26
CA ALA A 27 6.71 -11.97 -21.06
C ALA A 27 5.86 -12.46 -19.89
N TRP A 28 6.05 -11.84 -18.72
CA TRP A 28 5.10 -11.97 -17.63
C TRP A 28 3.73 -11.54 -18.16
N PRO A 29 2.66 -12.33 -17.95
CA PRO A 29 1.33 -11.89 -18.30
C PRO A 29 1.02 -10.71 -17.40
N ALA A 30 1.01 -9.50 -17.96
CA ALA A 30 0.33 -8.39 -17.31
C ALA A 30 -1.09 -8.86 -16.99
N LEU A 31 -1.51 -8.76 -15.74
CA LEU A 31 -2.91 -8.88 -15.39
C LEU A 31 -3.63 -7.78 -16.17
N ALA A 32 -4.31 -8.15 -17.25
CA ALA A 32 -5.06 -7.21 -18.05
C ALA A 32 -6.19 -6.66 -17.18
N SER A 33 -6.08 -5.39 -16.77
CA SER A 33 -7.22 -4.65 -16.22
C SER A 33 -8.36 -4.74 -17.24
N ALA A 34 -9.54 -5.14 -16.78
CA ALA A 34 -10.69 -5.27 -17.66
C ALA A 34 -11.25 -3.86 -17.91
N GLN A 35 -11.02 -3.32 -19.12
CA GLN A 35 -11.57 -2.04 -19.57
C GLN A 35 -13.03 -1.87 -19.15
N VAL A 36 -13.37 -0.70 -18.58
CA VAL A 36 -14.75 -0.37 -18.23
C VAL A 36 -15.60 -0.32 -19.49
N ARG A 37 -16.77 -0.95 -19.45
CA ARG A 37 -17.71 -0.99 -20.57
C ARG A 37 -19.09 -0.59 -20.12
N GLN A 38 -19.80 0.12 -20.99
CA GLN A 38 -21.25 0.23 -20.85
C GLN A 38 -21.88 -1.17 -20.90
N PRO A 39 -23.05 -1.38 -20.27
CA PRO A 39 -23.87 -2.58 -20.41
C PRO A 39 -24.12 -3.05 -21.87
N THR A 40 -24.01 -2.16 -22.85
CA THR A 40 -24.14 -2.44 -24.29
C THR A 40 -22.82 -2.83 -25.00
N GLY A 41 -21.68 -2.77 -24.29
CA GLY A 41 -20.37 -3.29 -24.71
C GLY A 41 -19.35 -2.24 -25.15
N GLU A 42 -19.75 -0.98 -25.32
CA GLU A 42 -18.87 0.13 -25.65
C GLU A 42 -17.86 0.37 -24.52
N VAL A 43 -16.58 0.54 -24.89
CA VAL A 43 -15.48 0.84 -23.96
C VAL A 43 -15.56 2.28 -23.50
N MET A 44 -15.39 2.54 -22.22
CA MET A 44 -15.35 3.90 -21.67
C MET A 44 -13.93 4.23 -21.19
N PRO A 45 -13.51 5.51 -21.25
CA PRO A 45 -14.20 6.63 -21.90
C PRO A 45 -14.15 6.54 -23.44
N GLN A 46 -15.07 7.23 -24.11
CA GLN A 46 -15.02 7.51 -25.53
C GLN A 46 -14.04 8.66 -25.83
N PRO A 47 -13.52 8.78 -27.06
CA PRO A 47 -12.71 9.94 -27.43
C PRO A 47 -13.53 11.23 -27.43
N VAL A 48 -12.93 12.32 -26.97
CA VAL A 48 -13.52 13.67 -27.04
C VAL A 48 -13.86 14.04 -28.48
N GLY A 49 -15.07 14.56 -28.68
CA GLY A 49 -15.61 14.86 -30.01
C GLY A 49 -14.93 16.04 -30.71
N GLU A 50 -14.78 15.97 -32.04
CA GLU A 50 -14.14 17.02 -32.85
C GLU A 50 -14.83 18.39 -32.76
N ALA A 51 -16.13 18.42 -32.45
CA ALA A 51 -16.85 19.67 -32.22
C ALA A 51 -16.30 20.42 -30.99
N GLU A 52 -16.02 19.70 -29.91
CA GLU A 52 -15.45 20.25 -28.69
C GLU A 52 -13.98 20.61 -28.88
N LEU A 53 -13.19 19.70 -29.46
CA LEU A 53 -11.79 19.98 -29.80
C LEU A 53 -11.66 21.22 -30.71
N GLY A 54 -12.59 21.38 -31.67
CA GLY A 54 -12.68 22.57 -32.51
C GLY A 54 -12.96 23.86 -31.74
N LEU A 55 -13.82 23.81 -30.71
CA LEU A 55 -14.08 24.96 -29.84
C LEU A 55 -12.84 25.32 -29.02
N VAL A 56 -12.16 24.34 -28.44
CA VAL A 56 -10.93 24.55 -27.65
C VAL A 56 -9.80 25.13 -28.50
N ARG A 57 -9.58 24.59 -29.71
CA ARG A 57 -8.64 25.14 -30.68
C ARG A 57 -9.01 26.56 -31.11
N GLY A 58 -10.29 26.81 -31.37
CA GLY A 58 -10.81 28.13 -31.73
C GLY A 58 -10.58 29.19 -30.65
N ARG A 59 -10.46 28.77 -29.39
CA ARG A 59 -10.13 29.60 -28.23
C ARG A 59 -8.62 29.76 -28.02
N GLY A 60 -7.77 29.13 -28.84
CA GLY A 60 -6.31 29.24 -28.75
C GLY A 60 -5.69 28.33 -27.69
N PHE A 61 -6.36 27.26 -27.30
CA PHE A 61 -5.83 26.24 -26.39
C PHE A 61 -5.51 24.94 -27.17
N PRO A 62 -4.53 24.15 -26.72
CA PRO A 62 -4.28 22.83 -27.30
C PRO A 62 -5.42 21.86 -26.97
N GLU A 63 -5.63 20.84 -27.82
CA GLU A 63 -6.71 19.86 -27.66
C GLU A 63 -6.63 19.11 -26.33
N ASN A 64 -5.42 18.79 -25.89
CA ASN A 64 -5.17 18.15 -24.60
C ASN A 64 -5.48 19.05 -23.39
N ALA A 65 -5.96 20.28 -23.59
CA ALA A 65 -6.47 21.10 -22.50
C ALA A 65 -7.85 20.68 -22.00
N VAL A 66 -8.51 19.76 -22.72
CA VAL A 66 -9.85 19.29 -22.40
C VAL A 66 -9.97 17.77 -22.38
N THR A 67 -8.88 17.01 -22.56
CA THR A 67 -8.94 15.54 -22.55
C THR A 67 -8.49 14.96 -21.21
N LEU A 68 -8.98 13.77 -20.86
CA LEU A 68 -8.47 13.01 -19.71
C LEU A 68 -6.98 12.69 -19.85
N GLU A 69 -6.55 12.25 -21.04
CA GLU A 69 -5.13 12.03 -21.35
C GLU A 69 -4.28 13.28 -21.09
N GLY A 70 -4.79 14.44 -21.50
CA GLY A 70 -4.15 15.72 -21.28
C GLY A 70 -4.06 16.08 -19.80
N LEU A 71 -5.16 15.93 -19.05
CA LEU A 71 -5.19 16.11 -17.60
C LEU A 71 -4.10 15.28 -16.91
N PHE A 72 -4.05 13.97 -17.18
CA PHE A 72 -3.07 13.07 -16.59
C PHE A 72 -1.64 13.45 -16.99
N MET A 73 -1.40 13.76 -18.26
CA MET A 73 -0.11 14.23 -18.76
C MET A 73 0.37 15.50 -18.04
N TYR A 74 -0.48 16.53 -17.90
CA TYR A 74 -0.09 17.79 -17.26
C TYR A 74 0.14 17.65 -15.75
N ARG A 75 -0.48 16.66 -15.11
CA ARG A 75 -0.27 16.31 -13.71
C ARG A 75 0.86 15.30 -13.50
N GLY A 76 1.51 14.85 -14.58
CA GLY A 76 2.62 13.90 -14.56
C GLY A 76 2.22 12.47 -14.21
N GLU A 77 0.93 12.15 -14.30
CA GLU A 77 0.39 10.82 -14.01
C GLU A 77 0.75 9.83 -15.14
N ALA A 78 1.01 8.58 -14.76
CA ALA A 78 1.18 7.45 -15.67
C ALA A 78 -0.11 6.64 -15.78
N ILE A 79 -1.22 7.31 -16.14
CA ILE A 79 -2.57 6.74 -16.23
C ILE A 79 -3.01 6.71 -17.69
N ASP A 80 -3.40 5.53 -18.20
CA ASP A 80 -4.13 5.38 -19.45
C ASP A 80 -5.63 5.59 -19.20
N PRO A 81 -6.30 6.56 -19.86
CA PRO A 81 -7.70 6.85 -19.59
C PRO A 81 -8.66 5.68 -19.82
N VAL A 82 -8.32 4.70 -20.65
CA VAL A 82 -9.17 3.55 -20.99
C VAL A 82 -8.79 2.32 -20.16
N ASP A 83 -7.50 2.00 -20.11
CA ASP A 83 -7.04 0.76 -19.49
C ASP A 83 -7.03 0.83 -17.95
N ASP A 84 -6.83 2.02 -17.38
CA ASP A 84 -6.79 2.25 -15.92
C ASP A 84 -8.12 2.78 -15.36
N ALA A 85 -9.15 2.90 -16.20
CA ALA A 85 -10.48 3.32 -15.78
C ALA A 85 -11.12 2.30 -14.83
N SER A 86 -11.84 2.79 -13.83
CA SER A 86 -12.71 1.99 -12.97
C SER A 86 -14.03 2.70 -12.66
N VAL A 87 -14.96 1.99 -12.04
CA VAL A 87 -16.19 2.54 -11.45
C VAL A 87 -16.16 2.50 -9.92
N GLU A 88 -15.00 2.13 -9.35
CA GLU A 88 -14.75 2.00 -7.91
C GLU A 88 -13.46 2.76 -7.53
N PRO A 89 -13.22 3.05 -6.23
CA PRO A 89 -14.18 2.93 -5.12
C PRO A 89 -15.31 3.95 -5.25
N GLY A 90 -16.57 3.50 -5.18
CA GLY A 90 -17.73 4.38 -5.23
C GLY A 90 -17.98 5.16 -3.93
N VAL A 91 -17.31 4.78 -2.84
CA VAL A 91 -17.45 5.35 -1.50
C VAL A 91 -16.11 5.66 -0.85
N PHE A 92 -16.11 6.65 0.02
CA PHE A 92 -14.93 7.28 0.57
C PHE A 92 -15.12 7.51 2.07
N SER A 93 -14.05 7.37 2.85
CA SER A 93 -14.10 7.68 4.28
C SER A 93 -13.75 9.16 4.48
N PRO A 94 -14.68 10.01 4.94
CA PRO A 94 -14.35 11.38 5.35
C PRO A 94 -13.84 11.39 6.79
N LEU A 95 -13.63 10.23 7.42
CA LEU A 95 -13.03 10.17 8.75
C LEU A 95 -11.60 10.68 8.66
N CYS A 96 -10.88 10.30 7.60
CA CYS A 96 -9.54 10.77 7.23
C CYS A 96 -9.56 12.19 6.64
N GLY A 97 -8.45 12.92 6.76
CA GLY A 97 -8.30 14.24 6.15
C GLY A 97 -8.09 14.11 4.64
N PHE A 98 -9.17 14.23 3.86
CA PHE A 98 -9.04 14.43 2.42
C PHE A 98 -9.24 15.89 2.04
N THR A 99 -8.65 16.27 0.90
CA THR A 99 -9.03 17.48 0.17
C THR A 99 -9.47 17.10 -1.23
N GLY A 100 -10.28 17.95 -1.86
CA GLY A 100 -10.55 17.78 -3.27
C GLY A 100 -10.86 19.08 -3.98
N GLU A 101 -10.71 19.07 -5.29
CA GLU A 101 -10.90 20.21 -6.17
C GLU A 101 -11.34 19.77 -7.56
N LEU A 102 -11.94 20.68 -8.34
CA LEU A 102 -12.25 20.46 -9.75
C LEU A 102 -10.99 20.68 -10.60
N VAL A 103 -10.55 19.66 -11.34
CA VAL A 103 -9.29 19.68 -12.11
C VAL A 103 -9.49 19.60 -13.62
N LEU A 104 -10.67 19.21 -14.11
CA LEU A 104 -11.00 19.26 -15.53
C LEU A 104 -12.49 19.55 -15.70
N ARG A 105 -12.78 20.37 -16.71
CA ARG A 105 -14.14 20.71 -17.11
C ARG A 105 -14.25 21.00 -18.61
N GLY A 106 -14.67 20.01 -19.39
CA GLY A 106 -15.11 20.16 -20.79
C GLY A 106 -16.58 20.58 -20.94
N GLY A 107 -17.39 20.26 -19.93
CA GLY A 107 -18.84 20.37 -19.95
C GLY A 107 -19.37 21.79 -19.82
N GLY A 108 -20.39 22.10 -20.63
CA GLY A 108 -21.08 23.40 -20.61
C GLY A 108 -22.07 23.57 -19.46
N CYS A 109 -22.43 22.50 -18.76
CA CYS A 109 -23.44 22.54 -17.71
C CYS A 109 -22.99 23.31 -16.46
N ARG A 110 -23.96 23.89 -15.76
CA ARG A 110 -23.76 24.54 -14.46
C ARG A 110 -24.46 23.70 -13.41
N VAL A 111 -23.73 22.72 -12.89
CA VAL A 111 -24.19 21.74 -11.91
C VAL A 111 -23.25 21.78 -10.71
N ALA A 112 -23.80 21.54 -9.53
CA ALA A 112 -23.04 21.51 -8.29
C ALA A 112 -22.45 20.11 -8.07
N PHE A 113 -21.45 20.02 -7.20
CA PHE A 113 -20.89 18.76 -6.73
C PHE A 113 -21.03 18.67 -5.22
N GLY A 114 -21.38 17.48 -4.73
CA GLY A 114 -21.69 17.28 -3.33
C GLY A 114 -21.47 15.85 -2.86
N TRP A 115 -21.77 15.63 -1.59
CA TRP A 115 -21.64 14.34 -0.92
C TRP A 115 -22.97 13.82 -0.40
N TYR A 116 -23.03 12.51 -0.14
CA TYR A 116 -24.17 11.86 0.51
C TYR A 116 -23.68 10.75 1.45
N ASN A 117 -24.46 10.44 2.49
CA ASN A 117 -24.14 9.31 3.38
C ASN A 117 -24.33 7.99 2.62
N ALA A 118 -23.26 7.21 2.46
CA ALA A 118 -23.35 5.91 1.81
C ALA A 118 -24.11 4.92 2.71
N THR A 119 -24.95 4.09 2.09
CA THR A 119 -25.70 3.05 2.80
C THR A 119 -25.28 1.67 2.29
N ALA A 120 -25.09 0.71 3.19
CA ALA A 120 -24.78 -0.67 2.83
C ALA A 120 -25.87 -1.34 1.96
N SER A 121 -27.08 -0.76 1.92
CA SER A 121 -28.18 -1.24 1.08
C SER A 121 -28.07 -0.84 -0.39
N GLY A 122 -27.14 0.05 -0.78
CA GLY A 122 -27.08 0.59 -2.14
C GLY A 122 -28.34 1.36 -2.54
N MET A 123 -29.03 1.95 -1.55
CA MET A 123 -30.28 2.69 -1.79
C MET A 123 -29.94 4.12 -2.19
N ARG A 124 -30.41 4.55 -3.36
CA ARG A 124 -30.19 5.92 -3.85
C ARG A 124 -30.76 6.93 -2.85
N PRO A 125 -29.94 7.87 -2.33
CA PRO A 125 -30.44 8.93 -1.49
C PRO A 125 -31.38 9.85 -2.29
N PRO A 126 -32.45 10.38 -1.68
CA PRO A 126 -33.23 11.47 -2.26
C PRO A 126 -32.33 12.66 -2.62
N ASP A 127 -32.66 13.39 -3.69
CA ASP A 127 -31.80 14.49 -4.17
C ASP A 127 -31.60 15.60 -3.12
N ASN A 128 -32.53 15.77 -2.17
CA ASN A 128 -32.40 16.71 -1.05
C ASN A 128 -31.51 16.21 0.11
N GLN A 129 -30.95 15.02 0.00
CA GLN A 129 -29.96 14.44 0.92
C GLN A 129 -28.57 14.39 0.30
N ILE A 130 -28.37 15.13 -0.80
CA ILE A 130 -27.07 15.35 -1.41
C ILE A 130 -26.65 16.78 -1.05
N TYR A 131 -25.50 16.91 -0.41
CA TYR A 131 -25.07 18.14 0.24
C TYR A 131 -23.90 18.75 -0.52
N GLU A 132 -24.08 19.99 -0.96
CA GLU A 132 -23.13 20.70 -1.83
C GLU A 132 -21.76 20.94 -1.16
N LEU A 133 -20.69 20.69 -1.93
CA LEU A 133 -19.29 21.01 -1.61
C LEU A 133 -18.76 22.10 -2.54
N ILE A 134 -18.99 21.92 -3.85
CA ILE A 134 -18.60 22.85 -4.90
C ILE A 134 -19.87 23.36 -5.61
N PRO A 135 -20.11 24.68 -5.63
CA PRO A 135 -21.32 25.26 -6.20
C PRO A 135 -21.37 25.16 -7.73
N ALA A 136 -22.57 25.28 -8.29
CA ALA A 136 -22.77 25.24 -9.75
C ALA A 136 -22.21 26.46 -10.50
N ASN A 137 -21.97 27.58 -9.81
CA ASN A 137 -21.52 28.82 -10.39
C ASN A 137 -19.99 28.77 -10.63
N PRO A 138 -19.49 28.85 -11.88
CA PRO A 138 -18.05 28.83 -12.19
C PRO A 138 -17.21 29.86 -11.44
N SER A 139 -17.77 31.05 -11.20
CA SER A 139 -17.06 32.12 -10.47
C SER A 139 -16.90 31.80 -8.98
N GLU A 140 -17.75 30.94 -8.42
CA GLU A 140 -17.64 30.47 -7.03
C GLU A 140 -16.91 29.12 -6.93
N ALA A 141 -16.99 28.30 -7.97
CA ALA A 141 -16.42 26.96 -8.02
C ALA A 141 -14.92 26.97 -8.36
N PHE A 142 -14.46 27.90 -9.20
CA PHE A 142 -13.05 27.97 -9.59
C PHE A 142 -12.59 29.39 -10.02
N ASN A 143 -13.29 30.44 -9.60
CA ASN A 143 -12.96 31.84 -9.91
C ASN A 143 -12.74 32.13 -11.42
N CYS A 144 -13.53 31.50 -12.30
CA CYS A 144 -13.44 31.79 -13.73
C CYS A 144 -14.16 33.12 -14.04
N GLU A 145 -13.39 34.20 -14.21
CA GLU A 145 -13.92 35.57 -14.38
C GLU A 145 -14.70 35.76 -15.70
N ASP A 146 -14.36 35.00 -16.75
CA ASP A 146 -15.06 35.07 -18.06
C ASP A 146 -16.40 34.34 -18.07
N GLY A 147 -16.66 33.48 -17.09
CA GLY A 147 -17.83 32.59 -17.09
C GLY A 147 -17.89 31.64 -18.29
N ASP A 148 -16.78 31.47 -19.00
CA ASP A 148 -16.58 30.72 -20.25
C ASP A 148 -15.62 29.53 -20.00
N PHE A 149 -14.80 29.12 -20.99
CA PHE A 149 -13.86 28.01 -20.84
C PHE A 149 -12.56 28.42 -20.13
N CYS A 150 -12.34 27.90 -18.92
CA CYS A 150 -11.08 27.97 -18.18
C CYS A 150 -10.40 26.60 -18.19
N PRO A 151 -9.21 26.42 -18.82
CA PRO A 151 -8.58 25.11 -19.02
C PRO A 151 -7.91 24.58 -17.73
N LEU A 152 -8.72 24.04 -16.83
CA LEU A 152 -8.29 23.53 -15.52
C LEU A 152 -7.18 22.47 -15.62
N ALA A 153 -7.18 21.64 -16.67
CA ALA A 153 -6.16 20.60 -16.85
C ALA A 153 -4.75 21.15 -17.09
N THR A 154 -4.62 22.30 -17.76
CA THR A 154 -3.32 22.84 -18.17
C THR A 154 -2.87 24.03 -17.32
N MET A 155 -3.84 24.74 -16.74
CA MET A 155 -3.64 26.05 -16.10
C MET A 155 -2.95 27.09 -17.02
N MET A 156 -2.97 26.87 -18.34
CA MET A 156 -2.30 27.74 -19.32
C MET A 156 -3.12 28.99 -19.62
N THR A 157 -2.43 30.12 -19.72
CA THR A 157 -2.99 31.41 -20.11
C THR A 157 -2.47 31.84 -21.51
N THR A 158 -3.28 31.64 -22.57
CA THR A 158 -3.00 32.08 -23.97
C THR A 158 -3.73 33.34 -24.53
N GLN A 159 -4.65 33.99 -23.80
CA GLN A 159 -5.48 35.14 -24.20
C GLN A 159 -5.15 36.44 -23.43
N MET A 160 -5.24 37.59 -24.12
CA MET A 160 -4.92 38.91 -23.54
C MET A 160 -5.97 39.33 -22.49
N GLY A 161 -5.55 39.62 -21.25
CA GLY A 161 -6.43 39.94 -20.12
C GLY A 161 -6.64 38.78 -19.15
N GLN A 162 -5.92 37.68 -19.32
CA GLN A 162 -6.22 36.41 -18.69
C GLN A 162 -6.26 36.41 -17.17
N HIS A 163 -7.31 35.75 -16.73
CA HIS A 163 -7.87 35.73 -15.40
C HIS A 163 -7.27 34.56 -14.61
N ASP A 164 -6.87 34.80 -13.37
CA ASP A 164 -6.46 33.76 -12.45
C ASP A 164 -7.69 32.94 -12.04
N TRP A 165 -7.84 31.71 -12.54
CA TRP A 165 -8.81 30.77 -11.98
C TRP A 165 -8.16 29.96 -10.87
N THR A 166 -8.85 29.85 -9.74
CA THR A 166 -8.41 29.12 -8.55
C THR A 166 -9.52 28.17 -8.18
N PRO A 167 -9.37 26.86 -8.45
CA PRO A 167 -10.33 25.85 -8.01
C PRO A 167 -10.63 26.02 -6.53
N ARG A 168 -11.92 26.05 -6.20
CA ARG A 168 -12.34 25.97 -4.81
C ARG A 168 -12.02 24.57 -4.33
N THR A 169 -11.38 24.49 -3.18
CA THR A 169 -11.14 23.24 -2.50
C THR A 169 -12.31 22.91 -1.57
N PHE A 170 -12.55 21.62 -1.38
CA PHE A 170 -13.37 21.08 -0.30
C PHE A 170 -12.52 20.09 0.49
N SER A 171 -12.97 19.76 1.69
CA SER A 171 -12.25 18.91 2.62
C SER A 171 -13.17 17.91 3.30
N ALA A 172 -12.57 16.87 3.85
CA ALA A 172 -13.29 15.95 4.73
C ALA A 172 -13.86 16.67 5.97
N ALA A 173 -13.23 17.76 6.41
CA ALA A 173 -13.74 18.57 7.52
C ALA A 173 -15.09 19.24 7.17
N ASP A 174 -15.29 19.67 5.92
CA ASP A 174 -16.57 20.23 5.46
C ASP A 174 -17.71 19.20 5.59
N ILE A 175 -17.40 17.91 5.42
CA ILE A 175 -18.35 16.82 5.62
C ILE A 175 -18.51 16.50 7.11
N ARG A 176 -17.41 16.31 7.85
CA ARG A 176 -17.46 15.90 9.27
C ARG A 176 -18.12 16.94 10.17
N GLN A 177 -17.98 18.22 9.84
CA GLN A 177 -18.59 19.32 10.60
C GLN A 177 -20.04 19.54 10.22
N ASP A 178 -20.52 18.95 9.13
CA ASP A 178 -21.92 19.02 8.74
C ASP A 178 -22.78 18.18 9.69
N PRO A 179 -23.81 18.74 10.36
CA PRO A 179 -24.65 18.01 11.30
C PRO A 179 -25.45 16.88 10.65
N ARG A 180 -25.47 16.79 9.32
CA ARG A 180 -26.15 15.75 8.55
C ARG A 180 -25.25 14.55 8.25
N TYR A 181 -23.97 14.59 8.63
CA TYR A 181 -23.05 13.46 8.49
C TYR A 181 -23.37 12.37 9.51
N ALA A 182 -23.52 11.13 9.03
CA ALA A 182 -23.96 10.00 9.82
C ALA A 182 -22.81 9.18 10.45
N GLY A 183 -21.55 9.61 10.29
CA GLY A 183 -20.37 8.94 10.88
C GLY A 183 -19.83 7.73 10.10
N GLY A 184 -20.32 7.50 8.87
CA GLY A 184 -19.90 6.38 8.01
C GLY A 184 -19.15 6.82 6.75
N LEU A 185 -19.09 5.94 5.76
CA LEU A 185 -18.59 6.27 4.43
C LEU A 185 -19.55 7.24 3.72
N VAL A 186 -19.02 8.02 2.79
CA VAL A 186 -19.79 8.92 1.92
C VAL A 186 -19.53 8.58 0.47
N GLY A 187 -20.50 8.83 -0.40
CA GLY A 187 -20.24 8.91 -1.83
C GLY A 187 -20.32 10.36 -2.29
N PHE A 188 -19.87 10.58 -3.52
CA PHE A 188 -19.93 11.88 -4.20
C PHE A 188 -20.94 11.87 -5.33
N ALA A 189 -21.49 13.04 -5.63
CA ALA A 189 -22.46 13.18 -6.69
C ALA A 189 -22.33 14.49 -7.45
N LEU A 190 -22.49 14.41 -8.76
CA LEU A 190 -22.77 15.55 -9.63
C LEU A 190 -24.28 15.83 -9.54
N ILE A 191 -24.67 16.99 -9.00
CA ILE A 191 -26.05 17.33 -8.65
C ILE A 191 -26.77 17.89 -9.88
N GLY A 192 -27.76 17.14 -10.38
CA GLY A 192 -28.54 17.53 -11.55
C GLY A 192 -29.34 18.82 -11.33
N GLY A 193 -29.33 19.71 -12.31
CA GLY A 193 -30.03 20.99 -12.28
C GLY A 193 -31.36 20.93 -13.06
N PRO A 194 -32.54 21.15 -12.44
CA PRO A 194 -33.82 21.05 -13.15
C PRO A 194 -34.02 22.12 -14.24
N SER A 195 -33.23 23.20 -14.22
CA SER A 195 -33.24 24.27 -15.22
C SER A 195 -32.07 24.19 -16.21
N THR A 196 -31.32 23.09 -16.23
CA THR A 196 -30.18 22.88 -17.15
C THR A 196 -30.45 21.71 -18.09
N LEU A 197 -29.56 21.49 -19.06
CA LEU A 197 -29.59 20.27 -19.88
C LEU A 197 -29.12 19.03 -19.08
N CYS A 198 -28.38 19.24 -17.98
CA CYS A 198 -27.87 18.22 -17.08
C CYS A 198 -28.79 18.04 -15.88
N THR A 199 -30.00 17.56 -16.15
CA THR A 199 -31.08 17.42 -15.15
C THR A 199 -30.90 16.24 -14.20
N GLN A 200 -29.99 15.33 -14.51
CA GLN A 200 -29.87 14.05 -13.81
C GLN A 200 -28.66 14.06 -12.88
N THR A 201 -28.88 13.76 -11.61
CA THR A 201 -27.81 13.51 -10.65
C THR A 201 -27.06 12.22 -11.00
N LYS A 202 -25.74 12.28 -10.96
CA LYS A 202 -24.83 11.14 -11.12
C LYS A 202 -24.12 10.83 -9.82
N PHE A 203 -23.89 9.56 -9.52
CA PHE A 203 -23.31 9.10 -8.26
C PHE A 203 -21.98 8.40 -8.50
N SER A 204 -21.04 8.54 -7.57
CA SER A 204 -19.78 7.79 -7.58
C SER A 204 -20.01 6.28 -7.41
N GLN A 205 -21.00 5.89 -6.60
CA GLN A 205 -21.47 4.49 -6.55
C GLN A 205 -22.23 4.12 -7.82
N ALA A 206 -21.66 3.22 -8.62
CA ALA A 206 -22.21 2.80 -9.90
C ALA A 206 -23.66 2.30 -9.78
N GLU A 207 -23.97 1.52 -8.75
CA GLU A 207 -25.27 0.89 -8.52
C GLU A 207 -26.42 1.88 -8.27
N LEU A 208 -26.10 3.13 -7.89
CA LEU A 208 -27.10 4.19 -7.66
C LEU A 208 -27.53 4.89 -8.96
N ASN A 209 -26.78 4.70 -10.03
CA ASN A 209 -27.05 5.33 -11.32
C ASN A 209 -28.18 4.61 -12.08
N THR A 210 -28.65 5.25 -13.16
CA THR A 210 -29.81 4.75 -13.92
C THR A 210 -29.55 3.37 -14.48
N GLN A 211 -30.48 2.45 -14.20
CA GLN A 211 -30.40 1.06 -14.63
C GLN A 211 -30.73 0.91 -16.12
N CYS A 212 -29.89 0.17 -16.84
CA CYS A 212 -30.21 -0.32 -18.17
C CYS A 212 -31.29 -1.41 -18.09
N THR A 213 -32.51 -1.06 -18.49
CA THR A 213 -33.68 -1.94 -18.45
C THR A 213 -33.81 -2.85 -19.67
N ASN A 214 -33.08 -2.56 -20.75
CA ASN A 214 -33.03 -3.38 -21.97
C ASN A 214 -31.74 -4.22 -22.09
N CYS A 215 -30.86 -4.20 -21.08
CA CYS A 215 -29.65 -5.02 -21.00
C CYS A 215 -29.92 -6.35 -20.28
N THR A 216 -29.09 -7.36 -20.52
CA THR A 216 -29.19 -8.67 -19.84
C THR A 216 -27.80 -9.12 -19.37
N PRO A 217 -27.54 -9.16 -18.03
CA PRO A 217 -28.43 -8.71 -16.95
C PRO A 217 -28.69 -7.18 -17.00
N ALA A 218 -29.76 -6.74 -16.34
CA ALA A 218 -29.94 -5.32 -16.07
C ALA A 218 -28.82 -4.85 -15.13
N GLN A 219 -28.15 -3.75 -15.49
CA GLN A 219 -26.99 -3.20 -14.81
C GLN A 219 -27.03 -1.67 -14.94
N PRO A 220 -26.43 -0.90 -14.02
CA PRO A 220 -26.36 0.55 -14.14
C PRO A 220 -25.58 0.96 -15.39
N TRP A 221 -25.99 2.07 -16.02
CA TRP A 221 -25.13 2.75 -16.99
C TRP A 221 -23.89 3.32 -16.29
N VAL A 222 -22.74 3.25 -16.97
CA VAL A 222 -21.52 3.89 -16.49
C VAL A 222 -21.66 5.39 -16.75
N THR A 223 -21.72 6.18 -15.67
CA THR A 223 -21.77 7.66 -15.74
C THR A 223 -20.71 8.31 -14.87
N THR A 224 -19.90 7.50 -14.18
CA THR A 224 -18.76 7.95 -13.41
C THR A 224 -17.59 7.00 -13.70
N LEU A 225 -16.42 7.55 -13.95
CA LEU A 225 -15.15 6.83 -13.98
C LEU A 225 -14.26 7.32 -12.83
N ILE A 226 -13.48 6.41 -12.29
CA ILE A 226 -12.59 6.64 -11.17
C ILE A 226 -11.20 6.13 -11.54
N TYR A 227 -10.19 6.94 -11.27
CA TYR A 227 -8.80 6.64 -11.54
C TYR A 227 -7.98 6.82 -10.27
N THR A 228 -7.13 5.84 -9.95
CA THR A 228 -6.19 5.96 -8.84
C THR A 228 -4.96 6.73 -9.31
N SER A 229 -4.51 7.70 -8.53
CA SER A 229 -3.29 8.45 -8.84
C SER A 229 -2.07 7.53 -8.78
N THR A 230 -1.19 7.67 -9.78
CA THR A 230 0.12 7.02 -9.82
C THR A 230 1.21 7.88 -9.17
N LYS A 231 0.88 9.12 -8.80
CA LYS A 231 1.80 10.10 -8.22
C LYS A 231 1.57 10.38 -6.76
N THR A 232 0.32 10.35 -6.32
CA THR A 232 -0.06 10.69 -4.96
C THR A 232 -0.78 9.49 -4.35
N PRO A 233 -0.17 8.83 -3.35
CA PRO A 233 -0.84 7.77 -2.62
C PRO A 233 -2.20 8.23 -2.07
N ASP A 234 -3.17 7.33 -2.03
CA ASP A 234 -4.53 7.60 -1.52
C ASP A 234 -5.26 8.77 -2.22
N ALA A 235 -4.94 9.02 -3.49
CA ALA A 235 -5.61 10.03 -4.31
C ALA A 235 -6.34 9.44 -5.51
N PHE A 236 -7.48 10.04 -5.85
CA PHE A 236 -8.37 9.60 -6.93
C PHE A 236 -8.81 10.76 -7.80
N TYR A 237 -8.99 10.48 -9.08
CA TYR A 237 -9.78 11.31 -9.99
C TYR A 237 -11.17 10.71 -10.11
N VAL A 238 -12.20 11.49 -9.85
CA VAL A 238 -13.61 11.09 -10.03
C VAL A 238 -14.19 11.92 -11.18
N ALA A 239 -14.33 11.26 -12.34
CA ALA A 239 -14.76 11.84 -13.60
C ALA A 239 -16.25 11.53 -13.83
N PHE A 240 -17.09 12.55 -13.95
CA PHE A 240 -18.52 12.41 -14.17
C PHE A 240 -18.91 12.84 -15.58
N GLU A 241 -19.80 12.06 -16.19
CA GLU A 241 -20.58 12.45 -17.35
C GLU A 241 -21.70 13.42 -16.96
N ASP A 242 -21.91 14.50 -17.70
CA ASP A 242 -22.90 15.51 -17.31
C ASP A 242 -24.32 15.27 -17.88
N LEU A 243 -24.41 14.73 -19.09
CA LEU A 243 -25.68 14.64 -19.81
C LEU A 243 -26.57 13.48 -19.32
N PRO A 244 -27.91 13.64 -19.36
CA PRO A 244 -28.83 12.61 -18.88
C PRO A 244 -28.78 11.32 -19.70
N VAL A 245 -28.83 10.19 -19.00
CA VAL A 245 -29.03 8.86 -19.61
C VAL A 245 -30.48 8.41 -19.45
N ALA A 246 -30.95 7.55 -20.36
CA ALA A 246 -32.28 6.95 -20.31
C ALA A 246 -32.19 5.46 -19.93
N PRO A 247 -33.24 4.85 -19.35
CA PRO A 247 -33.23 3.42 -19.01
C PRO A 247 -32.97 2.46 -20.19
N THR A 248 -33.06 2.95 -21.44
CA THR A 248 -32.83 2.17 -22.66
C THR A 248 -31.63 2.63 -23.49
N SER A 249 -30.93 3.68 -23.06
CA SER A 249 -29.83 4.30 -23.82
C SER A 249 -28.95 5.13 -22.90
N TRP A 250 -27.66 4.77 -22.79
CA TRP A 250 -26.67 5.61 -22.10
C TRP A 250 -26.49 6.97 -22.79
N ARG A 251 -26.77 7.05 -24.09
CA ARG A 251 -26.75 8.30 -24.86
C ARG A 251 -27.93 9.25 -24.58
N GLY A 252 -28.90 8.84 -23.76
CA GLY A 252 -30.13 9.59 -23.50
C GLY A 252 -31.19 9.44 -24.60
N THR A 253 -32.31 10.17 -24.46
CA THR A 253 -33.48 10.13 -25.38
C THR A 253 -33.93 11.53 -25.86
N GLY A 254 -33.06 12.54 -25.79
CA GLY A 254 -33.37 13.95 -26.07
C GLY A 254 -32.47 14.63 -27.12
N GLY A 255 -32.49 15.97 -27.17
CA GLY A 255 -31.77 16.78 -28.17
C GLY A 255 -30.26 16.92 -27.93
N SER A 256 -29.77 16.73 -26.71
CA SER A 256 -28.34 16.62 -26.37
C SER A 256 -28.03 15.16 -26.04
N THR A 257 -26.94 14.65 -26.60
CA THR A 257 -26.54 13.23 -26.52
C THR A 257 -25.34 13.10 -25.61
N ASN A 258 -25.42 12.24 -24.59
CA ASN A 258 -24.25 11.88 -23.79
C ASN A 258 -23.19 11.23 -24.71
N ASP A 259 -22.00 11.83 -24.73
CA ASP A 259 -20.87 11.51 -25.61
C ASP A 259 -19.94 10.48 -24.99
N GLY A 260 -19.82 10.44 -23.66
CA GLY A 260 -19.18 9.35 -22.94
C GLY A 260 -17.67 9.51 -22.80
N ASP A 261 -17.12 10.72 -22.91
CA ASP A 261 -15.68 11.01 -22.84
C ASP A 261 -15.16 11.39 -21.44
N PHE A 262 -16.08 11.58 -20.48
CA PHE A 262 -15.85 11.82 -19.05
C PHE A 262 -14.98 13.04 -18.75
N ASN A 263 -14.79 13.94 -19.72
CA ASN A 263 -14.00 15.15 -19.51
C ASN A 263 -14.84 16.30 -18.92
N ASP A 264 -16.14 16.11 -18.73
CA ASP A 264 -17.08 17.18 -18.36
C ASP A 264 -16.80 17.77 -16.98
N PHE A 265 -16.61 16.91 -15.98
CA PHE A 265 -16.34 17.26 -14.60
C PHE A 265 -15.45 16.20 -13.96
N VAL A 266 -14.18 16.54 -13.75
CA VAL A 266 -13.24 15.68 -13.04
C VAL A 266 -12.80 16.34 -11.75
N TYR A 267 -13.04 15.65 -10.64
CA TYR A 267 -12.60 16.07 -9.32
C TYR A 267 -11.37 15.25 -8.92
N TYR A 268 -10.33 15.91 -8.46
CA TYR A 268 -9.17 15.25 -7.85
C TYR A 268 -9.33 15.29 -6.34
N ILE A 269 -9.20 14.16 -5.68
CA ILE A 269 -9.45 13.98 -4.24
C ILE A 269 -8.25 13.26 -3.65
N THR A 270 -7.59 13.84 -2.65
CA THR A 270 -6.36 13.32 -2.02
C THR A 270 -6.60 12.90 -0.59
N GLY A 271 -5.80 11.97 -0.05
CA GLY A 271 -5.83 11.61 1.38
C GLY A 271 -7.03 10.75 1.77
N VAL A 272 -7.58 9.97 0.84
CA VAL A 272 -8.73 9.09 1.10
C VAL A 272 -8.28 7.67 1.35
N THR A 273 -8.42 7.20 2.59
CA THR A 273 -8.22 5.78 2.93
C THR A 273 -9.52 4.99 2.74
N CYS A 274 -9.48 3.91 1.97
CA CYS A 274 -10.55 2.90 1.90
C CYS A 274 -10.43 1.91 3.08
N GLN A 275 -11.49 1.14 3.31
CA GLN A 275 -11.52 0.12 4.35
C GLN A 275 -10.50 -0.99 4.03
N GLY A 276 -9.47 -1.13 4.88
CA GLY A 276 -8.44 -2.16 4.75
C GLY A 276 -7.12 -1.70 4.12
N GLY A 277 -6.96 -0.40 3.81
CA GLY A 277 -5.66 0.19 3.46
C GLY A 277 -4.73 0.33 4.67
N GLY A 278 -3.43 0.14 4.45
CA GLY A 278 -2.33 0.28 5.41
C GLY A 278 -1.88 -0.99 6.13
N GLU A 279 -2.47 -2.14 5.83
CA GLU A 279 -2.13 -3.47 6.38
C GLU A 279 -0.93 -4.09 5.66
N VAL A 280 -0.18 -4.97 6.34
CA VAL A 280 0.91 -5.72 5.71
C VAL A 280 0.32 -6.71 4.71
N CYS A 281 0.92 -6.79 3.52
CA CYS A 281 0.51 -7.72 2.48
C CYS A 281 1.72 -8.25 1.70
N ASP A 282 1.50 -9.31 0.93
CA ASP A 282 2.49 -9.90 0.03
C ASP A 282 2.29 -9.32 -1.39
N THR A 283 3.32 -8.70 -1.94
CA THR A 283 3.32 -8.10 -3.29
C THR A 283 3.52 -9.13 -4.39
N GLY A 284 3.98 -10.34 -4.05
CA GLY A 284 4.41 -11.36 -4.99
C GLY A 284 5.79 -11.10 -5.63
N GLN A 285 6.50 -10.05 -5.23
CA GLN A 285 7.88 -9.78 -5.66
C GLN A 285 8.88 -10.64 -4.87
N PRO A 286 10.09 -10.91 -5.40
CA PRO A 286 11.11 -11.64 -4.67
C PRO A 286 11.70 -10.81 -3.52
N GLY A 287 12.35 -11.52 -2.58
CA GLY A 287 13.21 -10.90 -1.59
C GLY A 287 12.50 -9.87 -0.72
N ALA A 288 13.17 -8.75 -0.50
CA ALA A 288 12.67 -7.69 0.37
C ALA A 288 11.42 -6.98 -0.17
N CYS A 289 11.24 -6.99 -1.48
CA CYS A 289 10.12 -6.37 -2.15
C CYS A 289 8.82 -7.17 -1.98
N ALA A 290 8.88 -8.41 -1.48
CA ALA A 290 7.71 -9.23 -1.17
C ALA A 290 6.80 -8.56 -0.13
N VAL A 291 7.36 -7.75 0.78
CA VAL A 291 6.56 -7.09 1.81
C VAL A 291 5.99 -5.77 1.29
N GLY A 292 4.67 -5.71 1.20
CA GLY A 292 3.92 -4.53 0.80
C GLY A 292 3.05 -3.97 1.90
N ARG A 293 2.36 -2.89 1.57
CA ARG A 293 1.23 -2.36 2.34
C ARG A 293 0.01 -2.28 1.45
N THR A 294 -1.12 -2.57 2.04
CA THR A 294 -2.37 -2.48 1.33
C THR A 294 -2.71 -1.03 1.03
N GLY A 295 -3.17 -0.76 -0.17
CA GLY A 295 -3.72 0.51 -0.62
C GLY A 295 -5.02 0.25 -1.37
N CYS A 296 -5.71 1.32 -1.71
CA CYS A 296 -6.98 1.19 -2.41
C CYS A 296 -6.72 0.92 -3.89
N ALA A 297 -7.16 -0.25 -4.36
CA ALA A 297 -7.14 -0.56 -5.76
C ALA A 297 -8.21 0.22 -6.51
N THR A 298 -8.05 0.31 -7.83
CA THR A 298 -9.05 0.91 -8.71
C THR A 298 -10.38 0.17 -8.65
N ASP A 299 -10.46 -1.14 -8.37
CA ASP A 299 -11.72 -1.88 -8.28
C ASP A 299 -12.41 -1.81 -6.90
N GLY A 300 -11.91 -0.96 -5.99
CA GLY A 300 -12.43 -0.83 -4.63
C GLY A 300 -12.01 -1.97 -3.70
N GLU A 301 -11.29 -2.96 -4.21
CA GLU A 301 -10.58 -3.92 -3.39
C GLU A 301 -9.28 -3.31 -2.86
N VAL A 302 -8.68 -4.04 -1.94
CA VAL A 302 -7.45 -3.65 -1.29
C VAL A 302 -6.29 -4.26 -2.06
N ALA A 303 -5.51 -3.46 -2.79
CA ALA A 303 -4.32 -3.90 -3.53
C ALA A 303 -3.07 -3.85 -2.63
N CYS A 304 -2.14 -4.77 -2.85
CA CYS A 304 -0.85 -4.73 -2.17
C CYS A 304 0.15 -3.89 -2.98
N HIS A 305 0.62 -2.78 -2.42
CA HIS A 305 1.66 -1.96 -3.02
C HIS A 305 3.00 -2.24 -2.33
N ALA A 306 4.07 -2.37 -3.11
CA ALA A 306 5.41 -2.53 -2.56
C ALA A 306 5.82 -1.29 -1.78
N VAL A 307 6.51 -1.51 -0.65
CA VAL A 307 7.08 -0.42 0.16
C VAL A 307 8.52 -0.10 -0.27
N LEU A 308 9.15 -1.02 -1.00
CA LEU A 308 10.50 -0.92 -1.53
C LEU A 308 10.48 -1.23 -3.02
N GLU A 309 11.18 -0.41 -3.81
CA GLU A 309 11.39 -0.67 -5.23
C GLU A 309 12.68 -1.47 -5.46
N PRO A 310 12.76 -2.31 -6.53
CA PRO A 310 13.99 -3.03 -6.86
C PRO A 310 15.21 -2.10 -7.03
N GLY A 311 16.31 -2.45 -6.39
CA GLY A 311 17.57 -1.70 -6.38
C GLY A 311 17.61 -0.52 -5.41
N GLU A 312 16.56 -0.29 -4.62
CA GLU A 312 16.53 0.78 -3.61
C GLU A 312 17.41 0.45 -2.39
N GLN A 313 17.48 -0.82 -2.01
CA GLN A 313 18.36 -1.32 -0.96
C GLN A 313 19.55 -2.05 -1.59
N ALA A 314 20.67 -2.10 -0.87
CA ALA A 314 21.84 -2.88 -1.27
C ALA A 314 21.87 -4.23 -0.53
N GLU A 315 22.39 -5.25 -1.20
CA GLU A 315 22.63 -6.58 -0.63
C GLU A 315 23.42 -6.57 0.68
N ARG A 316 23.09 -7.55 1.50
CA ARG A 316 23.71 -7.83 2.80
C ARG A 316 23.91 -9.34 2.89
N CYS A 317 24.70 -9.79 3.87
CA CYS A 317 24.80 -11.21 4.14
C CYS A 317 23.74 -11.63 5.16
N ASP A 318 22.50 -11.83 4.72
CA ASP A 318 21.38 -12.20 5.60
C ASP A 318 20.43 -13.25 5.00
N ASN A 319 20.83 -13.87 3.89
CA ASN A 319 20.06 -14.84 3.13
C ASN A 319 18.76 -14.25 2.55
N ILE A 320 18.74 -12.92 2.33
CA ILE A 320 17.62 -12.18 1.74
C ILE A 320 18.12 -11.45 0.50
N ASP A 321 17.32 -11.53 -0.56
CA ASP A 321 17.49 -10.70 -1.75
C ASP A 321 16.98 -9.29 -1.40
N ASN A 322 17.91 -8.43 -0.95
CA ASN A 322 17.60 -7.10 -0.42
C ASN A 322 17.37 -6.09 -1.54
N ASP A 323 18.10 -6.23 -2.65
CA ASP A 323 17.97 -5.36 -3.81
C ASP A 323 16.90 -5.84 -4.81
N CYS A 324 16.28 -6.99 -4.54
CA CYS A 324 15.18 -7.58 -5.30
C CYS A 324 15.56 -7.93 -6.75
N ASP A 325 16.82 -8.27 -7.00
CA ASP A 325 17.31 -8.67 -8.32
C ASP A 325 17.06 -10.15 -8.66
N GLY A 326 16.59 -10.92 -7.68
CA GLY A 326 16.26 -12.34 -7.77
C GLY A 326 17.38 -13.28 -7.30
N GLU A 327 18.53 -12.76 -6.90
CA GLU A 327 19.68 -13.52 -6.40
C GLU A 327 20.02 -13.07 -4.96
N VAL A 328 20.13 -14.04 -4.05
CA VAL A 328 20.36 -13.75 -2.62
C VAL A 328 21.85 -13.57 -2.31
N ASP A 329 22.18 -12.55 -1.53
CA ASP A 329 23.53 -12.26 -1.00
C ASP A 329 24.59 -12.19 -2.12
N ASN A 330 24.24 -11.63 -3.29
CA ASN A 330 25.05 -11.74 -4.51
C ASN A 330 26.12 -10.63 -4.68
N ALA A 331 26.11 -9.60 -3.82
CA ALA A 331 27.05 -8.49 -3.96
C ALA A 331 28.45 -8.79 -3.39
N GLU A 332 29.43 -7.97 -3.79
CA GLU A 332 30.80 -8.06 -3.28
C GLU A 332 30.93 -7.35 -1.93
N GLY A 333 31.79 -7.88 -1.04
CA GLY A 333 32.14 -7.20 0.20
C GLY A 333 31.04 -7.22 1.28
N LEU A 334 30.13 -8.19 1.22
CA LEU A 334 29.05 -8.34 2.22
C LEU A 334 29.56 -8.64 3.63
N CYS A 335 30.80 -9.13 3.75
CA CYS A 335 31.44 -9.50 5.00
C CYS A 335 32.79 -8.82 5.15
N GLU A 336 33.26 -8.71 6.40
CA GLU A 336 34.60 -8.21 6.71
C GLU A 336 35.71 -9.04 6.04
N GLU A 337 36.92 -8.46 5.93
CA GLU A 337 38.05 -9.12 5.29
C GLU A 337 38.36 -10.48 5.94
N GLY A 338 38.45 -11.53 5.11
CA GLY A 338 38.73 -12.89 5.54
C GLY A 338 37.49 -13.76 5.81
N LEU A 339 36.29 -13.18 5.71
CA LEU A 339 35.01 -13.88 5.81
C LEU A 339 34.31 -13.95 4.45
N VAL A 340 33.42 -14.93 4.30
CA VAL A 340 32.58 -15.12 3.12
C VAL A 340 31.14 -15.22 3.56
N CYS A 341 30.25 -14.59 2.81
CA CYS A 341 28.84 -14.79 3.05
C CYS A 341 28.42 -16.20 2.66
N ASN A 342 27.86 -16.94 3.61
CA ASN A 342 27.32 -18.27 3.42
C ASN A 342 25.94 -18.37 4.05
N ARG A 343 24.89 -18.33 3.21
CA ARG A 343 23.49 -18.50 3.64
C ARG A 343 23.16 -17.57 4.81
N GLY A 344 23.40 -16.27 4.63
CA GLY A 344 23.18 -15.25 5.66
C GLY A 344 24.15 -15.24 6.84
N ASN A 345 25.28 -15.96 6.76
CA ASN A 345 26.32 -15.92 7.79
C ASN A 345 27.70 -15.62 7.21
N CYS A 346 28.39 -14.62 7.76
CA CYS A 346 29.79 -14.36 7.46
C CYS A 346 30.69 -15.38 8.14
N VAL A 347 31.22 -16.34 7.38
CA VAL A 347 32.02 -17.46 7.91
C VAL A 347 33.46 -17.45 7.38
N PRO A 348 34.45 -17.89 8.18
CA PRO A 348 35.83 -17.97 7.72
C PRO A 348 36.06 -19.16 6.78
N TYR A 349 37.08 -19.04 5.93
CA TYR A 349 37.58 -20.16 5.13
C TYR A 349 38.28 -21.22 5.98
N CYS A 350 38.22 -22.47 5.55
CA CYS A 350 38.93 -23.60 6.16
C CYS A 350 39.59 -24.51 5.11
N GLY A 351 40.33 -25.51 5.58
CA GLY A 351 40.87 -26.58 4.71
C GLY A 351 42.20 -26.27 4.00
N ARG A 352 42.77 -25.07 4.17
CA ARG A 352 44.10 -24.69 3.62
C ARG A 352 45.25 -24.74 4.64
N GLY A 353 45.01 -25.29 5.82
CA GLY A 353 46.04 -25.66 6.81
C GLY A 353 46.35 -24.63 7.90
N GLU A 354 46.10 -23.33 7.69
CA GLU A 354 46.36 -22.28 8.69
C GLU A 354 45.11 -21.88 9.48
N VAL A 355 43.92 -21.99 8.88
CA VAL A 355 42.64 -21.67 9.53
C VAL A 355 41.92 -22.96 9.91
N VAL A 356 41.76 -23.17 11.21
CA VAL A 356 40.98 -24.26 11.82
C VAL A 356 39.67 -23.66 12.31
N CYS A 357 38.55 -24.30 11.99
CA CYS A 357 37.25 -23.85 12.45
C CYS A 357 37.16 -23.92 13.98
N ASP A 358 36.49 -22.93 14.58
CA ASP A 358 36.27 -22.88 16.02
C ASP A 358 35.44 -24.07 16.54
N ALA A 359 35.46 -24.24 17.87
CA ALA A 359 34.76 -25.34 18.52
C ALA A 359 33.24 -25.31 18.21
N GLY A 360 32.73 -26.39 17.63
CA GLY A 360 31.32 -26.52 17.21
C GLY A 360 31.08 -26.36 15.71
N LEU A 361 32.08 -25.84 14.99
CA LEU A 361 32.06 -25.70 13.53
C LEU A 361 32.85 -26.84 12.87
N VAL A 362 32.45 -27.21 11.67
CA VAL A 362 33.12 -28.18 10.81
C VAL A 362 33.44 -27.55 9.47
N CYS A 363 34.52 -28.00 8.86
CA CYS A 363 34.91 -27.54 7.54
C CYS A 363 34.06 -28.24 6.48
N ASP A 364 33.09 -27.52 5.92
CA ASP A 364 32.22 -27.98 4.85
C ASP A 364 32.48 -27.15 3.59
N GLU A 365 32.83 -27.81 2.50
CA GLU A 365 33.16 -27.17 1.20
C GLU A 365 34.17 -26.00 1.27
N GLY A 366 35.05 -25.98 2.29
CA GLY A 366 36.05 -24.93 2.48
C GLY A 366 35.59 -23.73 3.31
N LEU A 367 34.43 -23.82 3.94
CA LEU A 367 33.87 -22.83 4.87
C LEU A 367 33.59 -23.46 6.24
N CYS A 368 33.72 -22.67 7.31
CA CYS A 368 33.38 -23.13 8.65
C CYS A 368 31.87 -23.01 8.89
N VAL A 369 31.18 -24.15 8.96
CA VAL A 369 29.72 -24.23 9.14
C VAL A 369 29.41 -24.99 10.41
N GLU A 370 28.29 -24.69 11.09
CA GLU A 370 27.84 -25.50 12.23
C GLU A 370 27.65 -26.96 11.83
N ALA A 371 28.14 -27.88 12.66
CA ALA A 371 28.01 -29.31 12.39
C ALA A 371 26.56 -29.77 12.19
N ALA A 372 25.62 -29.14 12.90
CA ALA A 372 24.20 -29.41 12.78
C ALA A 372 23.56 -28.86 11.48
N CYS A 373 24.22 -27.91 10.82
CA CYS A 373 23.73 -27.23 9.61
C CYS A 373 24.34 -27.77 8.31
N VAL A 374 25.28 -28.70 8.39
CA VAL A 374 25.83 -29.36 7.20
C VAL A 374 24.72 -30.10 6.45
N GLY A 375 24.52 -29.75 5.18
CA GLY A 375 23.46 -30.30 4.33
C GLY A 375 22.05 -29.80 4.65
N VAL A 376 21.88 -28.84 5.56
CA VAL A 376 20.61 -28.15 5.78
C VAL A 376 20.46 -27.03 4.75
N ALA A 377 19.36 -27.05 4.02
CA ALA A 377 18.95 -26.01 3.09
C ALA A 377 17.72 -25.31 3.67
N CYS A 378 17.83 -24.00 3.89
CA CYS A 378 16.75 -23.15 4.37
C CYS A 378 16.18 -22.32 3.23
N ASP A 379 14.92 -21.91 3.34
CA ASP A 379 14.28 -21.07 2.34
C ASP A 379 14.85 -19.63 2.42
N GLY A 380 14.58 -18.81 1.40
CA GLY A 380 15.04 -17.41 1.38
C GLY A 380 14.47 -16.64 2.59
N GLY A 381 15.34 -15.91 3.30
CA GLY A 381 14.99 -15.21 4.54
C GLY A 381 15.25 -15.99 5.83
N GLU A 382 15.75 -17.21 5.74
CA GLU A 382 16.05 -18.07 6.88
C GLU A 382 17.55 -18.40 6.98
N ILE A 383 18.07 -18.47 8.21
CA ILE A 383 19.42 -18.97 8.47
C ILE A 383 19.35 -20.28 9.28
N CYS A 384 20.34 -21.16 9.09
CA CYS A 384 20.41 -22.38 9.90
C CYS A 384 21.10 -22.10 11.24
N VAL A 385 20.41 -22.39 12.34
CA VAL A 385 20.94 -22.30 13.70
C VAL A 385 20.64 -23.61 14.43
N GLY A 386 21.67 -24.34 14.86
CA GLY A 386 21.50 -25.60 15.58
C GLY A 386 20.77 -26.70 14.77
N GLY A 387 20.86 -26.64 13.43
CA GLY A 387 20.22 -27.59 12.52
C GLY A 387 18.75 -27.28 12.22
N LEU A 388 18.23 -26.13 12.65
CA LEU A 388 16.90 -25.64 12.34
C LEU A 388 16.99 -24.38 11.47
N CYS A 389 16.11 -24.27 10.49
CA CYS A 389 15.93 -23.03 9.74
C CYS A 389 15.12 -22.06 10.59
N VAL A 390 15.67 -20.87 10.80
CA VAL A 390 15.06 -19.81 11.59
C VAL A 390 14.97 -18.58 10.71
N GLY A 391 13.75 -18.08 10.51
CA GLY A 391 13.51 -16.85 9.78
C GLY A 391 14.07 -15.66 10.54
N GLY A 392 14.61 -14.67 9.83
CA GLY A 392 15.23 -13.51 10.47
C GLY A 392 14.30 -12.76 11.45
N CYS A 393 12.97 -12.86 11.27
CA CYS A 393 11.97 -12.23 12.13
C CYS A 393 11.26 -13.17 13.11
N ASP A 394 11.64 -14.45 13.17
CA ASP A 394 11.00 -15.42 14.06
C ASP A 394 11.26 -15.08 15.52
N GLY A 395 10.20 -14.73 16.26
CA GLY A 395 10.28 -14.35 17.68
C GLY A 395 10.94 -12.99 17.95
N VAL A 396 11.22 -12.20 16.91
CA VAL A 396 11.80 -10.86 17.02
C VAL A 396 10.76 -9.87 17.55
N VAL A 397 11.17 -9.06 18.52
CA VAL A 397 10.39 -7.95 19.07
C VAL A 397 11.24 -6.70 18.94
N CYS A 398 10.91 -5.85 17.97
CA CYS A 398 11.71 -4.67 17.66
C CYS A 398 11.52 -3.52 18.65
N PRO A 399 12.55 -2.68 18.86
CA PRO A 399 12.45 -1.52 19.73
C PRO A 399 11.53 -0.44 19.15
N GLY A 400 10.73 0.21 20.00
CA GLY A 400 9.92 1.37 19.62
C GLY A 400 8.85 1.07 18.57
N ASN A 401 8.79 1.92 17.53
CA ASN A 401 7.88 1.80 16.39
C ASN A 401 8.53 1.08 15.19
N GLN A 402 9.70 0.48 15.38
CA GLN A 402 10.35 -0.30 14.33
C GLN A 402 9.59 -1.60 14.08
N GLU A 403 9.64 -2.07 12.85
CA GLU A 403 9.03 -3.32 12.44
C GLU A 403 10.11 -4.30 12.00
N CYS A 404 9.95 -5.57 12.34
CA CYS A 404 10.87 -6.57 11.82
C CYS A 404 10.56 -6.78 10.34
N GLN A 405 11.52 -6.44 9.48
CA GLN A 405 11.49 -6.72 8.07
C GLN A 405 12.73 -7.55 7.78
N LEU A 406 12.50 -8.82 7.43
CA LEU A 406 13.51 -9.72 6.88
C LEU A 406 14.79 -9.72 7.75
N GLY A 407 14.69 -10.14 9.00
CA GLY A 407 15.88 -10.21 9.86
C GLY A 407 16.36 -8.90 10.45
N ARG A 408 15.63 -7.79 10.27
CA ARG A 408 16.06 -6.47 10.79
C ARG A 408 14.92 -5.69 11.40
N CYS A 409 15.20 -5.04 12.52
CA CYS A 409 14.31 -4.01 13.04
C CYS A 409 14.57 -2.71 12.28
N VAL A 410 13.61 -2.33 11.44
CA VAL A 410 13.71 -1.14 10.59
C VAL A 410 12.68 -0.10 11.02
N ASP A 411 13.12 1.16 11.10
CA ASP A 411 12.22 2.29 11.16
C ASP A 411 11.83 2.66 9.74
N LEU A 412 10.67 2.17 9.32
CA LEU A 412 10.14 2.41 7.98
C LEU A 412 9.87 3.90 7.71
N CYS A 413 9.80 4.74 8.76
CA CYS A 413 9.55 6.17 8.64
C CYS A 413 10.82 7.03 8.69
N ALA A 414 12.01 6.44 8.88
CA ALA A 414 13.25 7.20 9.07
C ALA A 414 13.62 8.09 7.85
N SER A 415 13.24 7.69 6.65
CA SER A 415 13.52 8.42 5.39
C SER A 415 12.26 8.95 4.70
N VAL A 416 11.08 8.73 5.27
CA VAL A 416 9.81 9.09 4.64
C VAL A 416 9.48 10.55 4.98
N GLN A 417 9.35 11.37 3.94
CA GLN A 417 8.84 12.74 4.05
C GLN A 417 7.40 12.75 3.56
N CYS A 418 6.49 13.13 4.45
CA CYS A 418 5.08 13.24 4.11
C CYS A 418 4.71 14.70 3.83
N ASP A 419 3.79 14.89 2.89
CA ASP A 419 3.21 16.19 2.58
C ASP A 419 2.44 16.76 3.78
N GLU A 420 2.11 18.04 3.72
CA GLU A 420 1.43 18.74 4.81
C GLU A 420 0.09 18.07 5.19
N GLY A 421 -0.11 17.81 6.48
CA GLY A 421 -1.31 17.14 7.01
C GLY A 421 -1.25 15.61 7.02
N LEU A 422 -0.13 15.03 6.57
CA LEU A 422 0.14 13.60 6.64
C LEU A 422 1.25 13.31 7.67
N VAL A 423 1.18 12.15 8.29
CA VAL A 423 2.18 11.61 9.21
C VAL A 423 2.67 10.27 8.70
N CYS A 424 3.98 10.02 8.78
CA CYS A 424 4.46 8.68 8.50
C CYS A 424 4.09 7.76 9.67
N GLU A 425 3.38 6.68 9.37
CA GLU A 425 3.19 5.57 10.28
C GLU A 425 3.45 4.26 9.54
N ARG A 426 4.38 3.44 10.06
CA ARG A 426 4.74 2.12 9.50
C ARG A 426 5.20 2.18 8.03
N GLY A 427 5.90 3.24 7.64
CA GLY A 427 6.51 3.39 6.31
C GLY A 427 5.65 4.03 5.23
N ILE A 428 4.42 4.38 5.57
CA ILE A 428 3.48 5.00 4.64
C ILE A 428 3.02 6.34 5.20
N CYS A 429 2.87 7.33 4.32
CA CYS A 429 2.28 8.62 4.67
C CYS A 429 0.78 8.43 4.84
N GLN A 430 0.33 8.47 6.08
CA GLN A 430 -1.07 8.32 6.44
C GLN A 430 -1.62 9.65 6.91
N SER A 431 -2.94 9.82 6.81
CA SER A 431 -3.58 10.99 7.42
C SER A 431 -3.38 11.03 8.93
N ASP A 432 -3.31 12.24 9.49
CA ASP A 432 -3.24 12.53 10.92
C ASP A 432 -4.23 11.69 11.75
N CYS A 433 -3.79 11.19 12.91
CA CYS A 433 -4.60 10.37 13.82
C CYS A 433 -5.86 11.05 14.36
N GLY A 434 -6.02 12.36 14.22
CA GLY A 434 -7.28 13.05 14.52
C GLY A 434 -8.40 12.62 13.58
N CYS A 435 -8.02 11.95 12.49
CA CYS A 435 -8.87 11.52 11.41
C CYS A 435 -8.97 9.97 11.29
N ARG A 436 -8.28 9.22 12.16
CA ARG A 436 -8.34 7.74 12.23
C ARG A 436 -8.28 7.28 13.68
N THR A 437 -8.92 6.17 14.04
CA THR A 437 -8.81 5.67 15.42
C THR A 437 -7.44 5.05 15.64
N CYS A 438 -6.70 5.53 16.64
CA CYS A 438 -5.52 4.84 17.11
C CYS A 438 -5.89 3.46 17.66
N GLY A 439 -4.99 2.48 17.43
CA GLY A 439 -5.16 1.13 17.95
C GLY A 439 -5.31 1.09 19.48
N THR A 440 -5.81 -0.03 19.99
CA THR A 440 -6.04 -0.22 21.43
C THR A 440 -4.83 0.18 22.28
N GLY A 441 -5.04 1.07 23.26
CA GLY A 441 -3.99 1.53 24.18
C GLY A 441 -3.21 2.76 23.70
N LYS A 442 -3.52 3.27 22.51
CA LYS A 442 -2.94 4.48 21.95
C LYS A 442 -3.96 5.62 21.91
N GLU A 443 -3.46 6.85 21.93
CA GLU A 443 -4.21 8.09 21.76
C GLU A 443 -3.61 8.93 20.65
N CYS A 444 -4.43 9.79 20.05
CA CYS A 444 -3.95 10.70 19.04
C CYS A 444 -3.25 11.89 19.70
N ALA A 445 -1.95 12.04 19.43
CA ALA A 445 -1.16 13.15 19.93
C ALA A 445 -1.40 14.43 19.13
N ALA A 446 -1.05 15.59 19.70
CA ALA A 446 -1.13 16.87 18.99
C ALA A 446 -0.24 16.95 17.75
N SER A 447 0.73 16.03 17.62
CA SER A 447 1.59 15.86 16.46
C SER A 447 0.95 15.09 15.31
N GLY A 448 -0.26 14.56 15.49
CA GLY A 448 -0.94 13.75 14.47
C GLY A 448 -0.55 12.28 14.44
N HIS A 449 0.35 11.84 15.33
CA HIS A 449 0.74 10.44 15.46
C HIS A 449 -0.05 9.70 16.55
N CYS A 450 -0.31 8.43 16.33
CA CYS A 450 -0.82 7.53 17.36
C CYS A 450 0.27 7.14 18.37
N LEU A 451 0.27 7.77 19.54
CA LEU A 451 1.18 7.49 20.66
C LEU A 451 0.50 6.65 21.74
N ASP A 452 1.26 5.99 22.61
CA ASP A 452 0.68 5.31 23.78
C ASP A 452 -0.09 6.30 24.66
N ALA A 453 -1.22 5.89 25.24
CA ALA A 453 -2.04 6.77 26.06
C ALA A 453 -1.23 7.42 27.19
N GLY A 454 -1.34 8.74 27.34
CA GLY A 454 -0.55 9.55 28.27
C GLY A 454 0.80 10.02 27.75
N CYS A 455 1.18 9.71 26.50
CA CYS A 455 2.47 10.10 25.92
C CYS A 455 2.44 11.38 25.08
N ASP A 456 1.27 11.99 24.85
CA ASP A 456 1.20 13.29 24.19
C ASP A 456 1.97 14.36 24.99
N GLY A 457 2.88 15.06 24.32
CA GLY A 457 3.78 16.06 24.92
C GLY A 457 4.89 15.50 25.82
N VAL A 458 5.04 14.18 25.97
CA VAL A 458 6.12 13.57 26.77
C VAL A 458 7.40 13.47 25.95
N THR A 459 8.49 14.07 26.45
CA THR A 459 9.82 13.94 25.85
C THR A 459 10.70 13.06 26.73
N CYS A 460 11.21 11.97 26.17
CA CYS A 460 12.08 11.04 26.89
C CYS A 460 13.57 11.26 26.59
N PRO A 461 14.47 10.96 27.55
CA PRO A 461 15.92 10.96 27.31
C PRO A 461 16.32 10.00 26.19
N ALA A 462 17.52 10.20 25.63
CA ALA A 462 18.08 9.30 24.62
C ALA A 462 18.10 7.84 25.11
N GLY A 463 17.67 6.92 24.25
CA GLY A 463 17.54 5.50 24.56
C GLY A 463 16.27 5.10 25.32
N GLN A 464 15.33 6.02 25.56
CA GLN A 464 14.04 5.75 26.19
C GLN A 464 12.87 6.09 25.27
N LEU A 465 11.76 5.37 25.44
CA LEU A 465 10.48 5.61 24.77
C LEU A 465 9.39 5.88 25.80
N CYS A 466 8.39 6.69 25.44
CA CYS A 466 7.23 6.86 26.31
C CYS A 466 6.29 5.66 26.16
N ARG A 467 5.88 5.06 27.28
CA ARG A 467 4.85 4.02 27.37
C ARG A 467 3.96 4.31 28.56
N ALA A 468 2.66 4.41 28.34
CA ALA A 468 1.66 4.73 29.37
C ALA A 468 2.00 6.01 30.20
N GLY A 469 2.53 7.03 29.53
CA GLY A 469 2.92 8.31 30.14
C GLY A 469 4.22 8.31 30.94
N GLY A 470 4.99 7.21 30.95
CA GLY A 470 6.31 7.13 31.56
C GLY A 470 7.41 6.81 30.56
N CYS A 471 8.61 7.36 30.75
CA CYS A 471 9.78 6.99 29.95
C CYS A 471 10.34 5.65 30.42
N VAL A 472 10.36 4.68 29.52
CA VAL A 472 10.91 3.34 29.73
C VAL A 472 12.09 3.11 28.80
N ASP A 473 13.00 2.22 29.19
CA ASP A 473 14.13 1.85 28.33
C ASP A 473 13.61 1.29 27.00
N ALA A 474 14.10 1.82 25.88
CA ALA A 474 13.64 1.43 24.55
C ALA A 474 13.98 -0.02 24.19
N CYS A 475 14.94 -0.62 24.90
CA CYS A 475 15.33 -2.02 24.80
C CYS A 475 14.58 -2.93 25.78
N GLN A 476 13.66 -2.39 26.59
CA GLN A 476 12.89 -3.21 27.54
C GLN A 476 11.94 -4.17 26.80
N GLY A 477 12.24 -5.47 26.90
CA GLY A 477 11.44 -6.54 26.28
C GLY A 477 11.72 -6.74 24.78
N VAL A 478 12.77 -6.10 24.26
CA VAL A 478 13.21 -6.24 22.88
C VAL A 478 13.97 -7.56 22.71
N VAL A 479 13.65 -8.26 21.62
CA VAL A 479 14.37 -9.45 21.17
C VAL A 479 14.85 -9.11 19.77
N CYS A 480 16.12 -8.74 19.66
CA CYS A 480 16.69 -8.37 18.38
C CYS A 480 16.95 -9.61 17.51
N PRO A 481 16.94 -9.45 16.18
CA PRO A 481 17.36 -10.49 15.25
C PRO A 481 18.72 -11.07 15.63
N GLY A 482 18.86 -12.39 15.51
CA GLY A 482 20.09 -13.11 15.88
C GLY A 482 20.51 -12.96 17.35
N ASN A 483 19.60 -12.57 18.25
CA ASN A 483 19.90 -12.21 19.65
C ASN A 483 20.95 -11.10 19.80
N ALA A 484 21.03 -10.19 18.83
CA ALA A 484 21.92 -9.04 18.91
C ALA A 484 21.64 -8.19 20.16
N PRO A 485 22.64 -7.50 20.72
CA PRO A 485 22.40 -6.57 21.80
C PRO A 485 21.53 -5.40 21.30
N CYS A 486 20.46 -5.09 22.02
CA CYS A 486 19.77 -3.82 21.85
C CYS A 486 20.52 -2.74 22.63
N VAL A 487 20.87 -1.64 21.96
CA VAL A 487 21.55 -0.49 22.57
C VAL A 487 20.83 0.78 22.13
N ASN A 488 20.40 1.60 23.10
CA ASN A 488 19.73 2.88 22.85
C ASN A 488 18.51 2.80 21.91
N GLY A 489 17.73 1.72 21.98
CA GLY A 489 16.55 1.53 21.14
C GLY A 489 16.86 1.14 19.69
N ALA A 490 18.08 0.66 19.43
CA ALA A 490 18.46 0.07 18.16
C ALA A 490 19.01 -1.34 18.38
N CYS A 491 18.61 -2.27 17.53
CA CYS A 491 19.27 -3.56 17.44
C CYS A 491 20.63 -3.38 16.77
N GLY A 492 21.69 -3.86 17.42
CA GLY A 492 23.00 -3.97 16.79
C GLY A 492 23.03 -5.08 15.75
N GLU A 493 24.18 -5.22 15.07
CA GLU A 493 24.46 -6.40 14.28
C GLU A 493 24.58 -7.62 15.21
N PRO A 494 24.14 -8.82 14.77
CA PRO A 494 24.32 -10.03 15.54
C PRO A 494 25.80 -10.20 15.87
N VAL A 495 26.11 -10.14 17.16
CA VAL A 495 27.46 -10.43 17.63
C VAL A 495 27.68 -11.92 17.44
N PHE A 496 28.54 -12.29 16.49
CA PHE A 496 29.19 -13.59 16.50
C PHE A 496 29.96 -13.68 17.82
N SER A 497 29.30 -14.22 18.85
CA SER A 497 29.93 -14.51 20.12
C SER A 497 30.87 -15.68 19.87
N MET A 498 32.10 -15.35 19.46
CA MET A 498 33.23 -16.19 19.79
C MET A 498 33.19 -16.36 21.30
N SER A 499 32.64 -17.49 21.74
CA SER A 499 32.66 -17.88 23.14
C SER A 499 34.12 -18.01 23.55
N THR A 500 34.71 -16.93 24.08
CA THR A 500 35.91 -17.03 24.88
C THR A 500 35.53 -17.77 26.14
N SER A 501 35.61 -19.10 26.04
CA SER A 501 35.59 -20.00 27.18
C SER A 501 36.81 -19.62 28.03
N ALA A 502 36.60 -18.79 29.04
CA ALA A 502 37.60 -18.53 30.07
C ALA A 502 37.85 -19.85 30.80
N ALA A 503 38.83 -20.60 30.31
CA ALA A 503 39.31 -21.81 30.93
C ALA A 503 39.92 -21.46 32.30
N SER A 504 39.54 -22.26 33.30
CA SER A 504 40.07 -22.21 34.65
C SER A 504 41.59 -22.34 34.67
N GLY A 505 42.26 -21.37 35.28
CA GLY A 505 43.67 -21.44 35.66
C GLY A 505 43.82 -21.22 37.16
N GLY A 506 43.62 -22.26 37.95
CA GLY A 506 44.22 -22.31 39.29
C GLY A 506 45.68 -22.72 39.15
N ASP A 507 46.60 -21.96 39.74
CA ASP A 507 47.43 -22.44 40.87
C ASP A 507 48.57 -21.46 41.26
N ILE A 508 48.69 -21.29 42.58
CA ILE A 508 49.91 -21.12 43.40
C ILE A 508 50.75 -19.82 43.28
N GLY A 509 50.56 -18.96 44.29
CA GLY A 509 51.59 -18.46 45.22
C GLY A 509 52.90 -17.85 44.68
N GLY A 510 53.06 -16.55 44.90
CA GLY A 510 54.36 -15.85 44.84
C GLY A 510 54.28 -14.42 45.37
N ASP A 511 54.65 -14.23 46.64
CA ASP A 511 54.90 -12.96 47.31
C ASP A 511 56.08 -12.22 46.68
N ILE A 512 55.87 -10.98 46.20
CA ILE A 512 56.88 -9.92 46.14
C ILE A 512 56.14 -8.57 46.29
N GLY A 513 56.28 -7.94 47.47
CA GLY A 513 55.93 -6.54 47.66
C GLY A 513 56.95 -5.56 47.05
N LEU A 514 56.49 -4.33 46.78
CA LEU A 514 57.16 -3.04 47.03
C LEU A 514 56.47 -1.91 46.23
N GLY A 515 56.11 -0.81 46.90
CA GLY A 515 55.98 0.51 46.28
C GLY A 515 54.74 1.32 46.67
N ASP A 516 54.81 2.03 47.79
CA ASP A 516 53.92 3.13 48.16
C ASP A 516 54.15 4.34 47.22
N ASP A 517 53.10 5.04 46.79
CA ASP A 517 53.17 6.48 46.52
C ASP A 517 51.78 7.15 46.58
N GLU A 518 51.70 8.19 47.41
CA GLU A 518 50.58 9.12 47.59
C GLU A 518 50.45 10.07 46.40
N GLY A 519 49.22 10.43 46.00
CA GLY A 519 49.03 11.35 44.87
C GLY A 519 47.62 11.87 44.61
N ASN A 520 47.05 12.53 45.62
CA ASN A 520 46.10 13.66 45.57
C ASN A 520 45.13 13.85 44.37
N ILE A 521 43.83 13.88 44.71
CA ILE A 521 42.69 14.33 43.90
C ILE A 521 42.53 15.87 43.99
N PRO A 522 41.97 16.53 42.97
CA PRO A 522 41.07 17.64 43.26
C PRO A 522 39.71 17.51 42.55
N SER A 523 38.65 17.57 43.35
CA SER A 523 37.32 18.03 42.92
C SER A 523 37.28 19.57 42.88
N PRO A 524 36.27 20.15 42.21
CA PRO A 524 35.67 21.38 42.68
C PRO A 524 34.21 21.18 43.11
N ALA A 525 33.88 21.86 44.21
CA ALA A 525 32.56 22.02 44.78
C ALA A 525 31.95 23.38 44.41
N GLY A 526 30.62 23.45 44.50
CA GLY A 526 29.80 24.65 44.68
C GLY A 526 28.33 24.20 44.64
N SER A 527 27.56 24.04 45.73
CA SER A 527 27.20 24.86 46.92
C SER A 527 26.10 25.90 46.66
N GLY A 528 24.96 25.69 47.35
CA GLY A 528 23.84 26.62 47.60
C GLY A 528 22.49 25.87 47.55
N ALA A 529 21.97 25.23 48.61
CA ALA A 529 21.41 25.72 49.89
C ALA A 529 20.31 26.80 49.70
N GLY A 530 19.10 26.73 50.25
CA GLY A 530 18.48 25.80 51.23
C GLY A 530 16.95 25.96 51.23
N GLY A 531 16.21 24.94 51.68
CA GLY A 531 15.51 24.91 52.98
C GLY A 531 14.01 25.15 52.77
N GLY A 532 13.03 24.44 53.31
CA GLY A 532 12.93 23.41 54.35
C GLY A 532 11.51 23.58 54.94
N GLY A 533 10.74 22.51 55.14
CA GLY A 533 9.48 22.57 55.90
C GLY A 533 8.37 21.62 55.43
N GLU A 534 8.31 20.45 56.05
CA GLU A 534 7.05 19.73 56.37
C GLU A 534 6.60 20.18 57.80
N PRO A 535 5.34 19.98 58.27
CA PRO A 535 4.50 18.80 58.00
C PRO A 535 2.96 18.99 57.95
N SER A 536 2.29 17.86 57.68
CA SER A 536 0.95 17.45 58.16
C SER A 536 -0.33 17.92 57.44
N GLU A 537 -0.97 16.93 56.82
CA GLU A 537 -2.34 16.44 57.07
C GLU A 537 -3.51 17.44 57.01
N LEU A 538 -4.38 17.27 55.99
CA LEU A 538 -5.84 17.34 56.08
C LEU A 538 -6.49 16.91 54.75
N LYS A 539 -7.25 15.81 54.81
CA LYS A 539 -8.30 15.44 53.85
C LYS A 539 -9.50 16.39 54.06
N PRO A 540 -10.31 16.68 53.03
CA PRO A 540 -11.56 15.93 52.94
C PRO A 540 -12.00 15.58 51.51
N ASP A 541 -12.94 14.64 51.50
CA ASP A 541 -13.56 13.99 50.37
C ASP A 541 -14.41 14.92 49.49
N SER A 542 -14.46 14.66 48.19
CA SER A 542 -15.73 14.71 47.46
C SER A 542 -15.75 13.68 46.34
N SER A 543 -16.56 12.66 46.60
CA SER A 543 -17.02 11.60 45.73
C SER A 543 -17.68 12.09 44.44
N CYS A 544 -17.42 11.42 43.33
CA CYS A 544 -18.45 11.05 42.35
C CYS A 544 -18.08 9.71 41.73
N ALA A 545 -18.64 8.64 42.30
CA ALA A 545 -18.67 7.31 41.73
C ALA A 545 -19.97 7.16 40.93
N CYS A 546 -19.88 6.73 39.67
CA CYS A 546 -20.99 6.09 38.97
C CYS A 546 -20.60 4.65 38.66
N ARG A 547 -21.38 3.75 39.29
CA ARG A 547 -21.27 2.29 39.24
C ARG A 547 -21.68 1.74 37.89
N ALA A 548 -21.01 0.64 37.55
CA ALA A 548 -21.51 -0.40 36.67
C ALA A 548 -22.89 -0.92 37.13
N GLY A 549 -23.79 -1.10 36.17
CA GLY A 549 -25.05 -1.83 36.31
C GLY A 549 -25.14 -2.86 35.18
N ALA A 550 -24.97 -4.12 35.53
CA ALA A 550 -25.32 -5.27 34.70
C ALA A 550 -26.72 -5.75 35.07
N THR A 551 -27.41 -6.34 34.06
CA THR A 551 -28.47 -7.38 34.04
C THR A 551 -29.57 -6.95 33.06
N SER A 552 -30.17 -7.78 32.19
CA SER A 552 -29.95 -9.15 31.72
C SER A 552 -31.06 -9.45 30.68
N ASP A 553 -30.84 -10.51 29.89
CA ASP A 553 -31.83 -11.41 29.28
C ASP A 553 -32.36 -11.17 27.85
N GLY A 554 -32.04 -12.13 26.97
CA GLY A 554 -33.00 -12.61 25.95
C GLY A 554 -32.42 -13.04 24.59
N ALA A 555 -31.63 -14.11 24.52
CA ALA A 555 -31.28 -14.79 23.25
C ALA A 555 -32.51 -15.43 22.57
N PRO A 556 -32.45 -15.91 21.30
CA PRO A 556 -31.75 -17.17 21.05
C PRO A 556 -30.97 -17.28 19.73
N ALA A 557 -29.98 -18.17 19.81
CA ALA A 557 -29.17 -18.73 18.74
C ALA A 557 -29.99 -19.35 17.60
N ARG A 558 -29.44 -19.30 16.38
CA ARG A 558 -29.77 -20.22 15.29
C ARG A 558 -28.56 -21.08 14.97
N LEU A 559 -28.65 -22.35 15.36
CA LEU A 559 -27.95 -23.44 14.70
C LEU A 559 -28.49 -23.59 13.27
N GLY A 560 -27.59 -23.76 12.30
CA GLY A 560 -27.90 -24.14 10.93
C GLY A 560 -26.78 -24.96 10.34
N LEU A 561 -26.92 -26.28 10.43
CA LEU A 561 -26.16 -27.28 9.67
C LEU A 561 -26.22 -26.98 8.17
N LEU A 562 -25.09 -27.12 7.45
CA LEU A 562 -25.06 -27.63 6.08
C LEU A 562 -23.63 -28.09 5.73
N GLY A 563 -23.41 -29.40 5.96
CA GLY A 563 -22.41 -30.17 5.25
C GLY A 563 -23.02 -30.87 4.03
N LEU A 564 -22.14 -31.31 3.13
CA LEU A 564 -22.33 -32.10 1.91
C LEU A 564 -22.79 -31.36 0.64
N GLY A 565 -21.80 -31.10 -0.22
CA GLY A 565 -21.99 -30.72 -1.62
C GLY A 565 -20.77 -31.03 -2.50
N LEU A 566 -20.04 -32.11 -2.23
CA LEU A 566 -18.96 -32.62 -3.09
C LEU A 566 -19.34 -34.02 -3.56
N LEU A 567 -19.73 -34.13 -4.83
CA LEU A 567 -19.74 -35.31 -5.72
C LEU A 567 -20.85 -35.11 -6.76
N LEU A 568 -20.52 -34.77 -8.02
CA LEU A 568 -21.27 -35.19 -9.22
C LEU A 568 -20.67 -34.62 -10.52
N LEU A 569 -19.36 -34.73 -10.79
CA LEU A 569 -18.81 -34.53 -12.14
C LEU A 569 -17.60 -35.42 -12.44
N ALA A 570 -17.79 -36.73 -12.33
CA ALA A 570 -16.86 -37.71 -12.90
C ALA A 570 -17.65 -38.90 -13.46
N GLY A 571 -18.13 -38.78 -14.70
CA GLY A 571 -18.90 -39.88 -15.27
C GLY A 571 -19.52 -39.62 -16.64
N ARG A 572 -18.77 -39.12 -17.63
CA ARG A 572 -19.12 -39.30 -19.05
C ARG A 572 -17.97 -38.97 -20.01
N ARG A 573 -16.93 -39.81 -19.97
CA ARG A 573 -16.07 -40.05 -21.14
C ARG A 573 -15.94 -41.55 -21.32
N ARG A 574 -16.71 -42.10 -22.27
CA ARG A 574 -16.37 -43.23 -23.17
C ARG A 574 -17.64 -43.70 -23.90
N ARG A 575 -17.48 -43.93 -25.20
CA ARG A 575 -18.43 -44.44 -26.22
C ARG A 575 -19.31 -43.31 -26.80
N ALA A 576 -19.30 -43.01 -28.10
CA ALA A 576 -18.90 -43.80 -29.25
C ALA A 576 -18.42 -42.92 -30.43
N ARG A 577 -17.28 -43.30 -31.03
CA ARG A 577 -17.01 -43.11 -32.46
C ARG A 577 -17.46 -44.39 -33.16
N ALA A 578 -18.50 -44.28 -33.99
CA ALA A 578 -18.92 -45.15 -35.09
C ALA A 578 -20.33 -44.67 -35.45
N GLY A 579 -20.73 -44.38 -36.69
CA GLY A 579 -20.11 -44.47 -38.00
C GLY A 579 -21.05 -43.76 -38.98
N ALA A 580 -20.56 -43.56 -40.19
CA ALA A 580 -21.23 -42.84 -41.27
C ALA A 580 -22.51 -43.52 -41.80
N SER A 581 -23.29 -42.70 -42.52
CA SER A 581 -23.97 -42.99 -43.81
C SER A 581 -25.51 -43.07 -43.86
N SER A 582 -26.01 -42.59 -45.01
CA SER A 582 -27.36 -42.60 -45.61
C SER A 582 -28.38 -41.59 -45.03
N SER A 583 -28.82 -40.53 -45.72
CA SER A 583 -29.44 -40.32 -47.06
C SER A 583 -30.95 -40.57 -47.11
N SER A 584 -31.67 -39.51 -47.50
CA SER A 584 -32.96 -39.44 -48.23
C SER A 584 -34.20 -40.13 -47.64
N SER A 585 -35.27 -39.38 -47.36
CA SER A 585 -36.37 -39.12 -48.31
C SER A 585 -37.66 -38.63 -47.62
N SER A 586 -38.16 -37.49 -48.08
CA SER A 586 -39.56 -37.19 -48.45
C SER A 586 -40.71 -37.56 -47.52
N SER A 587 -41.37 -36.56 -46.92
CA SER A 587 -42.68 -36.01 -47.33
C SER A 587 -42.98 -34.74 -46.54
#